data_AF-A0A1F3L9V6-F1
#
_entry.id   AF-A0A1F3L9V6-F1
#
_cell.length_a   1.000
_cell.length_b   1.000
_cell.length_c   1.000
_cell.angle_alpha   90.00
_cell.angle_beta   90.00
_cell.angle_gamma   90.00
#
_symmetry.space_group_name_H-M   'P 1'
#
loop_
_entity.id
_entity.type
_entity.pdbx_description
1 polymer ?
#
loop_
_entity_poly.entity_id
_entity_poly.type
_entity_poly.pdbx_seq_one_letter_code
_entity_poly.pdbx_strand_id
1 'polypeptide(L)'
;MERIIKFKPLNECIYCRSKTNLSDEHILPLALHGRWILPKASCKKCADITSSFELDVCRNIFGETRAYLKFPTRRKHPADFSMTIEKKGTKEALDVPIMEYGGRITFFFFTPPAYLLGRKDKTGINICGSQLYRIGGIEEKQLVDKYNAKAIEFHMKTKPTNFARMLAKIAYGFAVSKYGLNNFRPLILPAILGEKDDIGMWVGCEAQEQENFPKEDFVVNLSVKEDIIYSRIKFFGKFEQVPTYLVVVGEIKNNEDRKK
;
A
#
# COMPACT_ATOMS: atom_id res chain seq x y z
N MET A 1 -18.32 5.13 14.39
CA MET A 1 -16.89 5.41 14.13
C MET A 1 -16.07 4.33 14.79
N GLU A 2 -15.37 3.51 14.03
CA GLU A 2 -14.51 2.47 14.62
C GLU A 2 -13.35 3.09 15.42
N ARG A 3 -12.99 2.45 16.53
CA ARG A 3 -12.02 2.98 17.52
C ARG A 3 -10.59 2.93 16.98
N ILE A 4 -9.85 4.04 17.12
CA ILE A 4 -8.38 4.09 16.91
C ILE A 4 -7.69 3.20 17.95
N ILE A 5 -6.71 2.42 17.52
CA ILE A 5 -5.90 1.55 18.36
C ILE A 5 -4.49 2.13 18.45
N LYS A 6 -4.17 2.70 19.61
CA LYS A 6 -2.83 3.19 19.92
C LYS A 6 -2.05 2.13 20.69
N PHE A 7 -0.87 1.77 20.19
CA PHE A 7 0.06 0.89 20.89
C PHE A 7 0.83 1.65 21.98
N LYS A 8 1.70 0.94 22.71
CA LYS A 8 2.62 1.59 23.66
C LYS A 8 3.57 2.53 22.91
N PRO A 9 3.86 3.74 23.45
CA PRO A 9 4.84 4.64 22.85
C PRO A 9 6.22 4.00 22.77
N LEU A 10 6.90 4.16 21.63
CA LEU A 10 8.24 3.60 21.42
C LEU A 10 9.35 4.52 21.91
N ASN A 11 9.14 5.85 21.84
CA ASN A 11 10.15 6.87 22.16
C ASN A 11 11.45 6.72 21.35
N GLU A 12 11.35 6.09 20.18
CA GLU A 12 12.46 5.82 19.29
C GLU A 12 11.90 5.60 17.87
N CYS A 13 12.57 6.13 16.86
CA CYS A 13 12.17 5.98 15.47
C CYS A 13 12.33 4.53 15.03
N ILE A 14 11.26 3.93 14.51
CA ILE A 14 11.28 2.52 14.09
C ILE A 14 12.26 2.27 12.95
N TYR A 15 12.49 3.27 12.09
CA TYR A 15 13.33 3.11 10.92
C TYR A 15 14.82 3.32 11.20
N CYS A 16 15.19 4.42 11.86
CA CYS A 16 16.59 4.83 12.01
C CYS A 16 17.09 4.89 13.46
N ARG A 17 16.24 4.56 14.43
CA ARG A 17 16.55 4.56 15.88
C ARG A 17 16.82 5.94 16.51
N SER A 18 16.58 7.04 15.77
CA SER A 18 16.62 8.37 16.34
C SER A 18 15.61 8.53 17.49
N LYS A 19 15.96 9.27 18.53
CA LYS A 19 15.07 9.60 19.67
C LYS A 19 14.54 11.04 19.63
N THR A 20 14.87 11.80 18.59
CA THR A 20 14.57 13.23 18.49
C THR A 20 13.41 13.49 17.53
N ASN A 21 12.62 14.53 17.83
CA ASN A 21 11.52 15.04 17.00
C ASN A 21 10.60 13.92 16.49
N LEU A 22 10.05 13.14 17.44
CA LEU A 22 9.25 11.96 17.16
C LEU A 22 7.77 12.31 16.99
N SER A 23 7.17 11.82 15.92
CA SER A 23 5.72 11.83 15.68
C SER A 23 5.12 10.43 15.82
N ASP A 24 3.80 10.38 15.81
CA ASP A 24 3.04 9.13 15.71
C ASP A 24 3.18 8.54 14.30
N GLU A 25 3.41 7.22 14.20
CA GLU A 25 3.44 6.47 12.96
C GLU A 25 2.13 5.69 12.82
N HIS A 26 1.37 5.96 11.76
CA HIS A 26 0.23 5.11 11.43
C HIS A 26 0.77 3.85 10.76
N ILE A 27 0.39 2.63 11.14
CA ILE A 27 0.89 1.42 10.47
C ILE A 27 0.26 1.31 9.08
N LEU A 28 -1.07 1.23 9.02
CA LEU A 28 -1.86 1.43 7.80
C LEU A 28 -2.11 2.95 7.63
N PRO A 29 -1.97 3.54 6.42
CA PRO A 29 -2.20 4.97 6.25
C PRO A 29 -3.62 5.38 6.66
N LEU A 30 -3.76 6.52 7.33
CA LEU A 30 -5.07 7.10 7.69
C LEU A 30 -5.98 7.27 6.45
N ALA A 31 -5.37 7.62 5.31
CA ALA A 31 -6.02 7.77 4.02
C ALA A 31 -6.75 6.50 3.53
N LEU A 32 -6.43 5.34 4.09
CA LEU A 32 -7.03 4.03 3.84
C LEU A 32 -7.74 3.49 5.09
N HIS A 33 -8.33 4.37 5.91
CA HIS A 33 -8.96 4.02 7.19
C HIS A 33 -8.01 3.34 8.19
N GLY A 34 -6.71 3.63 8.13
CA GLY A 34 -5.74 3.12 9.09
C GLY A 34 -6.04 3.49 10.53
N ARG A 35 -6.20 2.47 11.39
CA ARG A 35 -6.54 2.62 12.83
C ARG A 35 -5.40 2.32 13.79
N TRP A 36 -4.34 1.69 13.31
CA TRP A 36 -3.22 1.24 14.12
C TRP A 36 -2.13 2.31 14.17
N ILE A 37 -1.81 2.80 15.37
CA ILE A 37 -0.86 3.90 15.57
C ILE A 37 0.22 3.48 16.56
N LEU A 38 1.49 3.60 16.16
CA LEU A 38 2.66 3.54 17.03
C LEU A 38 3.00 4.96 17.51
N PRO A 39 2.78 5.31 18.79
CA PRO A 39 3.06 6.66 19.26
C PRO A 39 4.56 6.92 19.40
N LYS A 40 5.00 8.15 19.11
CA LYS A 40 6.42 8.57 19.20
C LYS A 40 7.38 7.57 18.53
N ALA A 41 7.11 7.26 17.26
CA ALA A 41 7.68 6.12 16.54
C ALA A 41 8.37 6.51 15.22
N SER A 42 8.26 7.76 14.77
CA SER A 42 8.87 8.21 13.51
C SER A 42 9.56 9.55 13.70
N CYS A 43 10.85 9.64 13.39
CA CYS A 43 11.51 10.94 13.36
C CYS A 43 11.10 11.70 12.08
N LYS A 44 11.24 13.03 12.09
CA LYS A 44 10.89 13.88 10.94
C LYS A 44 11.45 13.37 9.60
N LYS A 45 12.74 13.01 9.53
CA LYS A 45 13.37 12.55 8.28
C LYS A 45 12.66 11.31 7.70
N CYS A 46 12.42 10.30 8.55
CA CYS A 46 11.78 9.07 8.09
C CYS A 46 10.30 9.29 7.78
N ALA A 47 9.59 10.12 8.56
CA ALA A 47 8.21 10.50 8.29
C ALA A 47 8.07 11.24 6.94
N ASP A 48 9.01 12.12 6.58
CA ASP A 48 9.00 12.80 5.29
C ASP A 48 9.20 11.80 4.13
N ILE A 49 10.07 10.80 4.29
CA ILE A 49 10.29 9.73 3.29
C ILE A 49 9.03 8.87 3.13
N THR A 50 8.47 8.38 4.24
CA THR A 50 7.33 7.46 4.19
C THR A 50 6.06 8.15 3.69
N SER A 51 5.78 9.36 4.19
CA SER A 51 4.63 10.13 3.74
C SER A 51 4.69 10.48 2.24
N SER A 52 5.87 10.64 1.66
CA SER A 52 6.02 10.94 0.23
C SER A 52 5.51 9.81 -0.67
N PHE A 53 5.97 8.56 -0.44
CA PHE A 53 5.50 7.43 -1.26
C PHE A 53 4.05 7.04 -0.92
N GLU A 54 3.61 7.18 0.33
CA GLU A 54 2.22 6.93 0.69
C GLU A 54 1.27 7.92 0.03
N LEU A 55 1.66 9.19 -0.04
CA LEU A 55 0.87 10.23 -0.69
C LEU A 55 0.70 9.96 -2.19
N ASP A 56 1.77 9.51 -2.86
CA ASP A 56 1.75 9.10 -4.26
C ASP A 56 0.76 7.94 -4.48
N VAL A 57 0.83 6.90 -3.65
CA VAL A 57 -0.09 5.75 -3.70
C VAL A 57 -1.54 6.17 -3.42
N CYS A 58 -1.75 6.94 -2.36
CA CYS A 58 -3.09 7.37 -1.95
C CYS A 58 -3.73 8.36 -2.94
N ARG A 59 -2.94 9.04 -3.77
CA ARG A 59 -3.43 9.92 -4.83
C ARG A 59 -3.64 9.19 -6.13
N ASN A 60 -2.69 8.35 -6.54
CA ASN A 60 -2.68 7.86 -7.92
C ASN A 60 -3.15 6.41 -8.09
N ILE A 61 -3.19 5.62 -7.02
CA ILE A 61 -3.75 4.26 -7.04
C ILE A 61 -5.13 4.25 -6.38
N PHE A 62 -5.27 4.94 -5.24
CA PHE A 62 -6.53 4.96 -4.48
C PHE A 62 -7.30 6.27 -4.60
N GLY A 63 -6.80 7.30 -5.31
CA GLY A 63 -7.38 8.64 -5.25
C GLY A 63 -8.85 8.72 -5.67
N GLU A 64 -9.17 8.14 -6.82
CA GLU A 64 -10.54 8.09 -7.36
C GLU A 64 -11.47 7.36 -6.39
N THR A 65 -11.08 6.15 -5.98
CA THR A 65 -11.83 5.36 -5.00
C THR A 65 -12.02 6.09 -3.67
N ARG A 66 -10.98 6.76 -3.16
CA ARG A 66 -11.06 7.52 -1.92
C ARG A 66 -12.04 8.68 -2.04
N ALA A 67 -12.08 9.36 -3.19
CA ALA A 67 -13.00 10.45 -3.44
C ALA A 67 -14.46 9.96 -3.60
N TYR A 68 -14.65 8.82 -4.26
CA TYR A 68 -15.95 8.19 -4.46
C TYR A 68 -16.53 7.66 -3.14
N LEU A 69 -15.78 6.82 -2.42
CA LEU A 69 -16.20 6.21 -1.15
C LEU A 69 -16.02 7.13 0.07
N LYS A 70 -15.61 8.38 -0.12
CA LYS A 70 -15.39 9.38 0.94
C LYS A 70 -14.45 8.90 2.05
N PHE A 71 -13.35 8.25 1.67
CA PHE A 71 -12.29 7.83 2.60
C PHE A 71 -11.67 9.06 3.32
N PRO A 72 -10.95 8.85 4.44
CA PRO A 72 -10.47 9.96 5.24
C PRO A 72 -9.49 10.84 4.47
N THR A 73 -9.59 12.13 4.72
CA THR A 73 -8.76 13.14 4.09
C THR A 73 -8.63 14.35 5.00
N ARG A 74 -7.45 14.98 4.99
CA ARG A 74 -7.19 16.25 5.69
C ARG A 74 -7.54 17.47 4.82
N ARG A 75 -7.90 17.24 3.56
CA ARG A 75 -8.27 18.24 2.55
C ARG A 75 -9.57 17.82 1.87
N LYS A 76 -10.22 18.70 1.12
CA LYS A 76 -11.40 18.31 0.33
C LYS A 76 -11.00 17.29 -0.75
N HIS A 77 -11.86 16.30 -0.99
CA HIS A 77 -11.74 15.42 -2.16
C HIS A 77 -12.04 16.20 -3.45
N PRO A 78 -11.39 15.87 -4.58
CA PRO A 78 -11.81 16.38 -5.88
C PRO A 78 -13.29 16.05 -6.13
N ALA A 79 -14.04 17.04 -6.62
CA ALA A 79 -15.44 16.85 -7.00
C ALA A 79 -15.54 16.16 -8.36
N ASP A 80 -14.57 16.43 -9.24
CA ASP A 80 -14.53 15.98 -10.62
C ASP A 80 -13.17 15.33 -10.92
N PHE A 81 -13.17 14.43 -11.89
CA PHE A 81 -11.97 13.77 -12.40
C PHE A 81 -11.93 13.86 -13.92
N SER A 82 -10.74 14.10 -14.46
CA SER A 82 -10.54 14.31 -15.89
C SER A 82 -10.44 12.98 -16.63
N MET A 83 -11.21 12.84 -17.71
CA MET A 83 -11.09 11.78 -18.70
C MET A 83 -10.90 12.38 -20.08
N THR A 84 -10.25 11.64 -20.97
CA THR A 84 -10.18 12.04 -22.38
C THR A 84 -11.36 11.44 -23.12
N ILE A 85 -12.03 12.22 -23.95
CA ILE A 85 -13.09 11.76 -24.85
C ILE A 85 -12.70 12.02 -26.30
N GLU A 86 -13.05 11.11 -27.19
CA GLU A 86 -12.93 11.31 -28.64
C GLU A 86 -14.29 11.71 -29.23
N LYS A 87 -14.35 12.87 -29.87
CA LYS A 87 -15.53 13.34 -30.63
C LYS A 87 -15.11 13.76 -32.02
N LYS A 88 -15.79 13.24 -33.05
CA LYS A 88 -15.58 13.65 -34.46
C LYS A 88 -14.10 13.67 -34.88
N GLY A 89 -13.27 12.75 -34.34
CA GLY A 89 -11.84 12.66 -34.63
C GLY A 89 -10.92 13.54 -33.80
N THR A 90 -11.45 14.35 -32.86
CA THR A 90 -10.65 15.15 -31.91
C THR A 90 -10.73 14.58 -30.50
N LYS A 91 -9.58 14.57 -29.81
CA LYS A 91 -9.49 14.23 -28.38
C LYS A 91 -9.55 15.49 -27.53
N GLU A 92 -10.43 15.52 -26.55
CA GLU A 92 -10.55 16.61 -25.58
C GLU A 92 -10.61 16.06 -24.15
N ALA A 93 -10.09 16.84 -23.20
CA ALA A 93 -10.22 16.53 -21.77
C ALA A 93 -11.61 16.97 -21.29
N LEU A 94 -12.25 16.12 -20.49
CA LEU A 94 -13.56 16.35 -19.91
C LEU A 94 -13.50 16.02 -18.42
N ASP A 95 -13.88 16.99 -17.59
CA ASP A 95 -14.03 16.77 -16.15
C ASP A 95 -15.42 16.19 -15.86
N VAL A 96 -15.44 15.04 -15.21
CA VAL A 96 -16.67 14.29 -14.89
C VAL A 96 -16.87 14.22 -13.38
N PRO A 97 -18.08 14.50 -12.87
CA PRO A 97 -18.38 14.40 -11.44
C PRO A 97 -18.05 13.02 -10.90
N ILE A 98 -17.41 12.96 -9.72
CA ILE A 98 -16.96 11.69 -9.11
C ILE A 98 -18.08 10.66 -8.95
N MET A 99 -19.33 11.11 -8.75
CA MET A 99 -20.48 10.21 -8.63
C MET A 99 -20.83 9.50 -9.94
N GLU A 100 -20.50 10.09 -11.09
CA GLU A 100 -20.67 9.49 -12.41
C GLU A 100 -19.40 8.77 -12.85
N TYR A 101 -18.25 9.39 -12.58
CA TYR A 101 -16.93 8.87 -12.94
C TYR A 101 -16.57 7.57 -12.20
N GLY A 102 -17.03 7.42 -10.96
CA GLY A 102 -16.76 6.26 -10.10
C GLY A 102 -15.34 6.22 -9.52
N GLY A 103 -15.10 5.27 -8.63
CA GLY A 103 -13.75 4.94 -8.18
C GLY A 103 -13.12 3.86 -9.04
N ARG A 104 -11.80 3.94 -9.27
CA ARG A 104 -11.01 2.80 -9.79
C ARG A 104 -9.88 2.47 -8.84
N ILE A 105 -9.51 1.19 -8.78
CA ILE A 105 -8.32 0.70 -8.09
C ILE A 105 -7.59 -0.25 -9.03
N THR A 106 -6.30 -0.02 -9.24
CA THR A 106 -5.42 -1.00 -9.87
C THR A 106 -4.71 -1.81 -8.79
N PHE A 107 -4.92 -3.12 -8.79
CA PHE A 107 -4.08 -4.06 -8.06
C PHE A 107 -2.98 -4.59 -8.98
N PHE A 108 -1.76 -4.67 -8.43
CA PHE A 108 -0.60 -5.19 -9.16
C PHE A 108 -0.34 -6.62 -8.72
N PHE A 109 -0.15 -7.51 -9.70
CA PHE A 109 0.38 -8.84 -9.47
C PHE A 109 1.90 -8.75 -9.63
N PHE A 110 2.60 -9.00 -8.52
CA PHE A 110 4.04 -9.04 -8.48
C PHE A 110 4.52 -10.49 -8.55
N THR A 111 5.71 -10.72 -9.09
CA THR A 111 6.37 -12.02 -8.85
C THR A 111 6.58 -12.23 -7.35
N PRO A 112 6.63 -13.48 -6.85
CA PRO A 112 6.96 -13.73 -5.44
C PRO A 112 8.25 -13.03 -5.01
N PRO A 113 8.39 -12.64 -3.72
CA PRO A 113 9.62 -12.01 -3.22
C PRO A 113 10.86 -12.79 -3.66
N ALA A 114 11.84 -12.11 -4.25
CA ALA A 114 13.03 -12.79 -4.78
C ALA A 114 13.80 -13.58 -3.72
N TYR A 115 13.74 -13.13 -2.46
CA TYR A 115 14.29 -13.82 -1.29
C TYR A 115 13.82 -15.28 -1.22
N LEU A 116 12.54 -15.55 -1.48
CA LEU A 116 11.96 -16.90 -1.43
C LEU A 116 12.43 -17.80 -2.57
N LEU A 117 12.81 -17.20 -3.69
CA LEU A 117 13.22 -17.91 -4.90
C LEU A 117 14.75 -18.05 -4.99
N GLY A 118 15.48 -17.54 -4.00
CA GLY A 118 16.95 -17.45 -4.05
C GLY A 118 17.46 -16.60 -5.22
N ARG A 119 16.57 -15.79 -5.84
CA ARG A 119 16.93 -14.93 -6.97
C ARG A 119 17.62 -13.68 -6.44
N LYS A 120 18.59 -13.19 -7.22
CA LYS A 120 19.37 -12.00 -6.91
C LYS A 120 18.97 -10.81 -7.77
N ASP A 121 17.75 -10.78 -8.31
CA ASP A 121 17.22 -9.62 -9.03
C ASP A 121 17.34 -8.37 -8.14
N LYS A 122 18.17 -7.41 -8.57
CA LYS A 122 18.73 -6.36 -7.71
C LYS A 122 17.95 -5.05 -7.70
N THR A 123 17.03 -4.84 -8.65
CA THR A 123 16.47 -3.52 -8.93
C THR A 123 14.96 -3.53 -9.10
N GLY A 124 14.27 -2.61 -8.42
CA GLY A 124 12.84 -2.33 -8.57
C GLY A 124 11.93 -3.44 -8.07
N ILE A 125 10.79 -3.59 -8.75
CA ILE A 125 9.80 -4.64 -8.51
C ILE A 125 9.29 -5.21 -9.83
N ASN A 126 9.18 -6.53 -9.90
CA ASN A 126 8.72 -7.24 -11.09
C ASN A 126 7.20 -7.39 -11.08
N ILE A 127 6.54 -6.90 -12.13
CA ILE A 127 5.10 -6.94 -12.32
C ILE A 127 4.79 -8.02 -13.35
N CYS A 128 3.99 -9.02 -12.97
CA CYS A 128 3.52 -10.06 -13.88
C CYS A 128 2.07 -9.83 -14.36
N GLY A 129 1.37 -8.86 -13.79
CA GLY A 129 0.04 -8.48 -14.23
C GLY A 129 -0.55 -7.33 -13.44
N SER A 130 -1.73 -6.90 -13.84
CA SER A 130 -2.53 -5.91 -13.12
C SER A 130 -4.01 -6.16 -13.35
N GLN A 131 -4.82 -5.84 -12.36
CA GLN A 131 -6.27 -5.88 -12.47
C GLN A 131 -6.88 -4.56 -12.01
N LEU A 132 -7.78 -4.03 -12.84
CA LEU A 132 -8.52 -2.82 -12.57
C LEU A 132 -9.90 -3.19 -12.01
N TYR A 133 -10.21 -2.68 -10.82
CA TYR A 133 -11.54 -2.76 -10.24
C TYR A 133 -12.20 -1.41 -10.35
N ARG A 134 -13.42 -1.42 -10.89
CA ARG A 134 -14.31 -0.25 -10.85
C ARG A 134 -15.23 -0.35 -9.65
N ILE A 135 -15.42 0.79 -8.99
CA ILE A 135 -16.21 0.96 -7.78
C ILE A 135 -17.23 2.04 -8.07
N GLY A 136 -18.44 1.59 -8.45
CA GLY A 136 -19.56 2.48 -8.75
C GLY A 136 -19.33 3.39 -9.96
N GLY A 137 -19.98 4.56 -9.94
CA GLY A 137 -20.13 5.40 -11.13
C GLY A 137 -21.14 4.83 -12.11
N ILE A 138 -21.46 5.59 -13.16
CA ILE A 138 -22.32 5.12 -14.26
C ILE A 138 -21.49 4.31 -15.26
N GLU A 139 -22.16 3.46 -16.05
CA GLU A 139 -21.47 2.58 -17.00
C GLU A 139 -20.68 3.35 -18.05
N GLU A 140 -19.55 2.79 -18.51
CA GLU A 140 -18.70 3.42 -19.53
C GLU A 140 -19.48 3.72 -20.82
N LYS A 141 -20.35 2.80 -21.22
CA LYS A 141 -21.27 3.02 -22.35
C LYS A 141 -22.21 4.20 -22.10
N GLN A 142 -22.72 4.36 -20.88
CA GLN A 142 -23.57 5.49 -20.53
C GLN A 142 -22.79 6.81 -20.52
N LEU A 143 -21.51 6.82 -20.13
CA LEU A 143 -20.63 7.99 -20.27
C LEU A 143 -20.45 8.36 -21.75
N VAL A 144 -20.16 7.37 -22.59
CA VAL A 144 -20.02 7.53 -24.05
C VAL A 144 -21.29 8.17 -24.63
N ASP A 145 -22.45 7.60 -24.32
CA ASP A 145 -23.76 8.09 -24.79
C ASP A 145 -24.07 9.49 -24.26
N LYS A 146 -23.90 9.72 -22.94
CA LYS A 146 -24.18 11.00 -22.27
C LYS A 146 -23.37 12.15 -22.86
N TYR A 147 -22.10 11.90 -23.15
CA TYR A 147 -21.20 12.92 -23.68
C TYR A 147 -21.14 12.92 -25.20
N ASN A 148 -21.94 12.12 -25.91
CA ASN A 148 -21.89 11.97 -27.36
C ASN A 148 -20.45 11.76 -27.87
N ALA A 149 -19.71 10.92 -27.14
CA ALA A 149 -18.34 10.54 -27.46
C ALA A 149 -18.35 9.28 -28.33
N LYS A 150 -17.27 9.07 -29.09
CA LYS A 150 -17.00 7.83 -29.82
C LYS A 150 -16.18 6.86 -28.96
N ALA A 151 -15.30 7.39 -28.12
CA ALA A 151 -14.46 6.63 -27.21
C ALA A 151 -14.14 7.47 -25.97
N ILE A 152 -13.77 6.78 -24.89
CA ILE A 152 -13.32 7.37 -23.65
C ILE A 152 -11.99 6.74 -23.22
N GLU A 153 -11.11 7.54 -22.63
CA GLU A 153 -9.80 7.08 -22.14
C GLU A 153 -9.57 7.60 -20.71
N PHE A 154 -9.12 6.70 -19.85
CA PHE A 154 -8.71 7.02 -18.48
C PHE A 154 -7.19 7.00 -18.37
N HIS A 155 -6.60 8.04 -17.80
CA HIS A 155 -5.16 8.14 -17.63
C HIS A 155 -4.77 7.88 -16.18
N MET A 156 -4.13 6.73 -15.93
CA MET A 156 -3.67 6.34 -14.60
C MET A 156 -2.14 6.50 -14.49
N LYS A 157 -1.68 7.34 -13.56
CA LYS A 157 -0.26 7.49 -13.27
C LYS A 157 0.13 6.63 -12.08
N THR A 158 0.67 5.43 -12.29
CA THR A 158 1.01 4.55 -11.16
C THR A 158 2.53 4.43 -10.95
N LYS A 159 2.93 4.21 -9.69
CA LYS A 159 4.31 3.86 -9.32
C LYS A 159 4.28 2.58 -8.47
N PRO A 160 4.39 1.41 -9.11
CA PRO A 160 4.28 0.12 -8.42
C PRO A 160 5.33 -0.06 -7.31
N THR A 161 6.52 0.53 -7.47
CA THR A 161 7.57 0.56 -6.43
C THR A 161 7.15 1.31 -5.17
N ASN A 162 6.44 2.44 -5.29
CA ASN A 162 5.91 3.17 -4.14
C ASN A 162 4.81 2.38 -3.43
N PHE A 163 3.97 1.67 -4.18
CA PHE A 163 2.97 0.78 -3.62
C PHE A 163 3.60 -0.37 -2.83
N ALA A 164 4.66 -0.99 -3.38
CA ALA A 164 5.44 -2.00 -2.69
C ALA A 164 6.14 -1.47 -1.42
N ARG A 165 6.68 -0.24 -1.45
CA ARG A 165 7.25 0.40 -0.25
C ARG A 165 6.20 0.68 0.81
N MET A 166 4.97 1.03 0.43
CA MET A 166 3.85 1.15 1.37
C MET A 166 3.49 -0.20 2.01
N LEU A 167 3.41 -1.28 1.23
CA LEU A 167 3.21 -2.64 1.75
C LEU A 167 4.31 -3.03 2.74
N ALA A 168 5.57 -2.80 2.38
CA ALA A 168 6.73 -3.04 3.22
C ALA A 168 6.66 -2.28 4.54
N LYS A 169 6.28 -1.01 4.49
CA LYS A 169 6.11 -0.18 5.67
C LYS A 169 4.97 -0.68 6.57
N ILE A 170 3.83 -1.09 6.00
CA ILE A 170 2.71 -1.66 6.75
C ILE A 170 3.16 -2.92 7.48
N ALA A 171 3.80 -3.85 6.75
CA ALA A 171 4.33 -5.10 7.29
C ALA A 171 5.33 -4.85 8.42
N TYR A 172 6.29 -3.94 8.20
CA TYR A 172 7.31 -3.61 9.20
C TYR A 172 6.72 -2.96 10.45
N GLY A 173 5.85 -1.96 10.29
CA GLY A 173 5.18 -1.31 11.42
C GLY A 173 4.35 -2.30 12.23
N PHE A 174 3.64 -3.22 11.55
CA PHE A 174 2.86 -4.25 12.23
C PHE A 174 3.74 -5.26 12.97
N ALA A 175 4.87 -5.68 12.38
CA ALA A 175 5.86 -6.51 13.07
C ALA A 175 6.45 -5.82 14.31
N VAL A 176 6.78 -4.52 14.23
CA VAL A 176 7.23 -3.73 15.39
C VAL A 176 6.15 -3.68 16.47
N SER A 177 4.88 -3.54 16.11
CA SER A 177 3.78 -3.52 17.07
C SER A 177 3.62 -4.83 17.86
N LYS A 178 4.02 -5.96 17.25
CA LYS A 178 3.87 -7.31 17.82
C LYS A 178 5.11 -7.81 18.54
N TYR A 179 6.27 -7.66 17.91
CA TYR A 179 7.54 -8.16 18.43
C TYR A 179 8.33 -7.09 19.19
N GLY A 180 8.06 -5.81 18.97
CA GLY A 180 8.89 -4.74 19.49
C GLY A 180 10.19 -4.56 18.72
N LEU A 181 10.85 -3.43 18.95
CA LEU A 181 11.98 -2.98 18.14
C LEU A 181 13.26 -3.82 18.26
N ASN A 182 13.44 -4.55 19.36
CA ASN A 182 14.72 -5.18 19.70
C ASN A 182 14.72 -6.70 19.54
N ASN A 183 13.58 -7.31 19.22
CA ASN A 183 13.39 -8.76 19.17
C ASN A 183 13.54 -9.38 17.77
N PHE A 184 13.81 -8.56 16.76
CA PHE A 184 14.11 -9.03 15.41
C PHE A 184 15.05 -8.06 14.68
N ARG A 185 15.76 -8.57 13.68
CA ARG A 185 16.64 -7.82 12.77
C ARG A 185 15.86 -7.52 11.49
N PRO A 186 15.49 -6.26 11.21
CA PRO A 186 14.77 -5.94 9.99
C PRO A 186 15.67 -6.05 8.76
N LEU A 187 15.18 -6.72 7.72
CA LEU A 187 15.88 -6.86 6.44
C LEU A 187 15.43 -5.78 5.43
N ILE A 188 14.20 -5.31 5.58
CA ILE A 188 13.49 -4.51 4.58
C ILE A 188 13.68 -2.98 4.69
N LEU A 189 14.35 -2.50 5.75
CA LEU A 189 14.48 -1.06 6.03
C LEU A 189 15.15 -0.24 4.91
N PRO A 190 16.29 -0.68 4.32
CA PRO A 190 16.92 0.08 3.24
C PRO A 190 15.99 0.29 2.03
N ALA A 191 15.18 -0.71 1.70
CA ALA A 191 14.18 -0.63 0.63
C ALA A 191 13.03 0.35 0.99
N ILE A 192 12.52 0.28 2.23
CA ILE A 192 11.49 1.22 2.71
C ILE A 192 12.01 2.66 2.64
N LEU A 193 13.24 2.90 3.07
CA LEU A 193 13.84 4.24 3.12
C LEU A 193 14.33 4.72 1.75
N GLY A 194 14.34 3.86 0.73
CA GLY A 194 14.83 4.19 -0.62
C GLY A 194 16.36 4.29 -0.69
N GLU A 195 17.06 3.72 0.28
CA GLU A 195 18.52 3.60 0.30
C GLU A 195 19.01 2.50 -0.67
N LYS A 196 18.15 1.52 -0.92
CA LYS A 196 18.32 0.50 -1.97
C LYS A 196 17.06 0.42 -2.81
N ASP A 197 17.25 0.27 -4.12
CA ASP A 197 16.14 0.02 -5.05
C ASP A 197 15.89 -1.49 -5.18
N ASP A 198 15.76 -2.23 -4.08
CA ASP A 198 15.63 -3.70 -4.08
C ASP A 198 14.29 -4.16 -3.49
N ILE A 199 13.23 -3.36 -3.62
CA ILE A 199 11.94 -3.65 -2.95
C ILE A 199 11.33 -5.00 -3.38
N GLY A 200 11.54 -5.44 -4.62
CA GLY A 200 11.13 -6.75 -5.12
C GLY A 200 11.88 -7.94 -4.50
N MET A 201 13.00 -7.72 -3.80
CA MET A 201 13.63 -8.74 -2.97
C MET A 201 12.72 -9.15 -1.82
N TRP A 202 12.00 -8.18 -1.26
CA TRP A 202 11.26 -8.32 -0.02
C TRP A 202 9.75 -8.39 -0.21
N VAL A 203 9.21 -7.79 -1.28
CA VAL A 203 7.77 -7.66 -1.54
C VAL A 203 7.39 -8.37 -2.83
N GLY A 204 6.31 -9.13 -2.80
CA GLY A 204 5.73 -9.79 -3.97
C GLY A 204 4.30 -10.27 -3.70
N CYS A 205 3.75 -11.10 -4.58
CA CYS A 205 2.48 -11.80 -4.34
C CYS A 205 2.72 -13.23 -3.84
N GLU A 206 1.77 -13.76 -3.09
CA GLU A 206 1.76 -15.18 -2.75
C GLU A 206 1.48 -16.01 -4.00
N ALA A 207 2.25 -17.08 -4.22
CA ALA A 207 2.15 -17.89 -5.44
C ALA A 207 0.87 -18.75 -5.48
N GLN A 208 0.32 -19.09 -4.31
CA GLN A 208 -0.92 -19.83 -4.16
C GLN A 208 -1.81 -19.04 -3.20
N GLU A 209 -3.05 -18.76 -3.61
CA GLU A 209 -4.01 -18.16 -2.69
C GLU A 209 -4.35 -19.14 -1.58
N GLN A 210 -4.38 -18.65 -0.34
CA GLN A 210 -4.90 -19.43 0.77
C GLN A 210 -6.42 -19.49 0.69
N GLU A 211 -6.96 -20.71 0.72
CA GLU A 211 -8.38 -20.92 0.97
C GLU A 211 -8.76 -20.29 2.32
N ASN A 212 -9.89 -19.57 2.38
CA ASN A 212 -10.45 -18.95 3.59
C ASN A 212 -9.69 -17.75 4.18
N PHE A 213 -8.98 -16.97 3.37
CA PHE A 213 -8.46 -15.68 3.84
C PHE A 213 -9.60 -14.75 4.31
N PRO A 214 -9.47 -14.00 5.43
CA PRO A 214 -10.55 -13.17 5.93
C PRO A 214 -11.06 -12.16 4.89
N LYS A 215 -12.38 -12.05 4.73
CA LYS A 215 -13.05 -11.15 3.76
C LYS A 215 -13.20 -9.72 4.30
N GLU A 216 -12.25 -9.25 5.09
CA GLU A 216 -12.24 -7.89 5.63
C GLU A 216 -11.64 -6.90 4.63
N ASP A 217 -11.98 -5.61 4.74
CA ASP A 217 -11.48 -4.60 3.81
C ASP A 217 -9.96 -4.42 3.90
N PHE A 218 -9.35 -4.71 5.05
CA PHE A 218 -7.91 -4.64 5.27
C PHE A 218 -7.47 -5.74 6.22
N VAL A 219 -6.61 -6.65 5.73
CA VAL A 219 -6.06 -7.74 6.54
C VAL A 219 -4.55 -7.65 6.50
N VAL A 220 -3.93 -7.71 7.69
CA VAL A 220 -2.48 -7.81 7.86
C VAL A 220 -2.21 -8.92 8.86
N ASN A 221 -1.56 -10.00 8.40
CA ASN A 221 -1.18 -11.14 9.21
C ASN A 221 0.35 -11.24 9.29
N LEU A 222 0.85 -11.82 10.38
CA LEU A 222 2.26 -12.17 10.55
C LEU A 222 2.38 -13.67 10.74
N SER A 223 3.45 -14.25 10.20
CA SER A 223 3.85 -15.63 10.46
C SER A 223 5.37 -15.69 10.56
N VAL A 224 5.88 -16.65 11.32
CA VAL A 224 7.32 -16.93 11.39
C VAL A 224 7.58 -18.31 10.79
N LYS A 225 8.56 -18.42 9.90
CA LYS A 225 9.05 -19.69 9.37
C LYS A 225 10.57 -19.60 9.22
N GLU A 226 11.29 -20.58 9.75
CA GLU A 226 12.77 -20.63 9.72
C GLU A 226 13.38 -19.31 10.22
N ASP A 227 12.89 -18.82 11.38
CA ASP A 227 13.25 -17.55 12.00
C ASP A 227 12.97 -16.28 11.17
N ILE A 228 12.39 -16.40 9.98
CA ILE A 228 11.98 -15.26 9.15
C ILE A 228 10.54 -14.85 9.45
N ILE A 229 10.33 -13.55 9.71
CA ILE A 229 9.03 -12.92 9.83
C ILE A 229 8.51 -12.59 8.43
N TYR A 230 7.35 -13.14 8.11
CA TYR A 230 6.58 -12.83 6.91
C TYR A 230 5.33 -12.06 7.30
N SER A 231 4.91 -11.13 6.45
CA SER A 231 3.61 -10.49 6.53
C SER A 231 2.79 -10.76 5.27
N ARG A 232 1.52 -11.16 5.48
CA ARG A 232 0.52 -11.24 4.42
C ARG A 232 -0.41 -10.05 4.52
N ILE A 233 -0.54 -9.30 3.44
CA ILE A 233 -1.40 -8.12 3.36
C ILE A 233 -2.41 -8.34 2.25
N LYS A 234 -3.70 -8.20 2.56
CA LYS A 234 -4.77 -8.19 1.57
C LYS A 234 -5.59 -6.92 1.72
N PHE A 235 -5.78 -6.24 0.60
CA PHE A 235 -6.63 -5.06 0.49
C PHE A 235 -7.94 -5.45 -0.16
N PHE A 236 -9.05 -4.94 0.38
CA PHE A 236 -10.41 -5.19 -0.08
C PHE A 236 -10.73 -6.69 -0.20
N GLY A 237 -10.55 -7.45 0.89
CA GLY A 237 -10.73 -8.90 0.90
C GLY A 237 -12.14 -9.41 0.53
N LYS A 238 -13.11 -8.50 0.41
CA LYS A 238 -14.44 -8.78 -0.14
C LYS A 238 -14.45 -8.94 -1.66
N PHE A 239 -13.49 -8.36 -2.36
CA PHE A 239 -13.35 -8.53 -3.80
C PHE A 239 -12.69 -9.86 -4.10
N GLU A 240 -13.30 -10.62 -5.00
CA GLU A 240 -12.71 -11.83 -5.56
C GLU A 240 -11.51 -11.45 -6.43
N GLN A 241 -10.51 -12.34 -6.53
CA GLN A 241 -9.33 -12.19 -7.42
C GLN A 241 -8.37 -11.03 -7.09
N VAL A 242 -8.47 -10.41 -5.90
CA VAL A 242 -7.45 -9.44 -5.45
C VAL A 242 -6.23 -10.15 -4.85
N PRO A 243 -5.01 -9.72 -5.19
CA PRO A 243 -3.79 -10.42 -4.76
C PRO A 243 -3.58 -10.33 -3.25
N THR A 244 -3.09 -11.43 -2.68
CA THR A 244 -2.44 -11.42 -1.36
C THR A 244 -0.97 -11.04 -1.54
N TYR A 245 -0.57 -9.93 -0.94
CA TYR A 245 0.82 -9.49 -0.95
C TYR A 245 1.59 -10.17 0.17
N LEU A 246 2.77 -10.69 -0.16
CA LEU A 246 3.69 -11.33 0.77
C LEU A 246 4.92 -10.43 0.96
N VAL A 247 5.27 -10.18 2.21
CA VAL A 247 6.40 -9.34 2.58
C VAL A 247 7.35 -10.09 3.51
N VAL A 248 8.62 -10.15 3.14
CA VAL A 248 9.73 -10.62 3.99
C VAL A 248 10.21 -9.46 4.86
N VAL A 249 9.98 -9.53 6.17
CA VAL A 249 10.17 -8.37 7.06
C VAL A 249 11.55 -8.38 7.72
N GLY A 250 11.94 -9.50 8.32
CA GLY A 250 13.17 -9.61 9.09
C GLY A 250 13.34 -10.94 9.80
N GLU A 251 14.46 -11.10 10.49
CA GLU A 251 14.83 -12.32 11.23
C GLU A 251 14.56 -12.16 12.73
N ILE A 252 13.88 -13.12 13.36
CA ILE A 252 13.74 -13.18 14.82
C ILE A 252 15.13 -13.35 15.45
N LYS A 253 15.37 -12.64 16.56
CA LYS A 253 16.59 -12.87 17.36
C LYS A 253 16.38 -14.08 18.25
N ASN A 254 17.22 -15.11 18.08
CA ASN A 254 17.21 -16.27 18.97
C ASN A 254 17.76 -15.90 20.35
N ASN A 255 17.35 -16.67 21.38
CA ASN A 255 17.73 -16.39 22.78
C ASN A 255 19.25 -16.43 23.04
N GLU A 256 20.06 -16.98 22.13
CA GLU A 256 21.53 -17.00 22.24
C GLU A 256 22.16 -15.60 22.02
N ASP A 257 21.53 -14.74 21.24
CA ASP A 257 22.01 -13.37 20.96
C ASP A 257 21.73 -12.37 22.09
N ARG A 258 21.03 -12.78 23.16
CA ARG A 258 20.70 -11.92 24.31
C ARG A 258 21.77 -11.95 25.42
N LYS A 259 22.85 -12.72 25.25
CA LYS A 259 23.94 -12.90 26.23
C LYS A 259 25.24 -12.16 25.87
N LYS A 260 25.25 -11.33 24.83
CA LYS A 260 26.34 -10.39 24.52
C LYS A 260 25.86 -8.97 24.70
#